data_AF-A0A177NFR5-F1
#
_entry.id   AF-A0A177NFR5-F1
#
_cell.length_a   1.000
_cell.length_b   1.000
_cell.length_c   1.000
_cell.angle_alpha   90.00
_cell.angle_beta   90.00
_cell.angle_gamma   90.00
#
_symmetry.space_group_name_H-M   'P 1'
#
loop_
_entity.id
_entity.type
_entity.pdbx_description
1 polymer ?
#
loop_
_entity_poly.entity_id
_entity_poly.type
_entity_poly.pdbx_seq_one_letter_code
_entity_poly.pdbx_strand_id
1 'polypeptide(L)' 'MAESWKGWEGEKVWSALDGELSLSATTTSLGHVTLRIEMVDPSGNFRLYAILGLEAGQLEKIFKNVSHVFPLNDR' A
#
# COMPACT_ATOMS: atom_id res chain seq x y z
N MET A 1 5.28 -17.91 -2.14
CA MET A 1 4.72 -17.03 -1.10
C MET A 1 3.19 -17.07 -1.05
N ALA A 2 2.47 -17.07 -2.17
CA ALA A 2 1.00 -17.18 -2.18
C ALA A 2 0.45 -18.50 -1.60
N GLU A 3 1.14 -19.63 -1.78
CA GLU A 3 0.68 -20.96 -1.32
C GLU A 3 0.51 -21.09 0.21
N SER A 4 1.15 -20.20 0.99
CA SER A 4 1.02 -20.16 2.45
C SER A 4 0.46 -18.83 2.95
N TRP A 5 -0.26 -18.08 2.10
CA TRP A 5 -0.85 -16.82 2.51
C TRP A 5 -1.87 -17.03 3.63
N LYS A 6 -1.71 -16.28 4.73
CA LYS A 6 -2.69 -16.21 5.82
C LYS A 6 -3.33 -14.83 5.96
N GLY A 7 -2.86 -13.86 5.18
CA GLY A 7 -3.18 -12.46 5.38
C GLY A 7 -2.63 -11.93 6.70
N TRP A 8 -3.22 -10.82 7.15
CA TRP A 8 -3.04 -10.22 8.46
C TRP A 8 -4.41 -9.79 8.97
N GLU A 9 -4.54 -9.67 10.29
CA GLU A 9 -5.75 -9.14 10.92
C GLU A 9 -5.66 -7.62 11.07
N GLY A 10 -6.80 -6.96 10.95
CA GLY A 10 -6.91 -5.51 11.09
C GLY A 10 -6.36 -4.72 9.89
N GLU A 11 -6.23 -3.42 10.11
CA GLU A 11 -5.73 -2.47 9.13
C GLU A 11 -4.27 -2.13 9.44
N LYS A 12 -3.42 -2.17 8.41
CA LYS A 12 -2.07 -1.60 8.47
C LYS A 12 -2.13 -0.18 7.97
N VAL A 13 -1.51 0.74 8.71
CA VAL A 13 -1.51 2.17 8.37
C VAL A 13 -0.08 2.67 8.30
N TRP A 14 0.24 3.40 7.24
CA TRP A 14 1.48 4.15 7.09
C TRP A 14 1.12 5.57 6.74
N SER A 15 1.76 6.53 7.39
CA SER A 15 1.54 7.94 7.13
C SER A 15 2.88 8.66 7.14
N ALA A 16 3.02 9.62 6.22
CA ALA A 16 4.08 10.60 6.32
C ALA A 16 3.90 11.44 7.60
N LEU A 17 5.01 11.94 8.14
CA LEU A 17 5.01 12.69 9.40
C LEU A 17 4.21 13.99 9.28
N ASP A 18 4.26 14.63 8.11
CA ASP A 18 3.60 15.92 7.88
C ASP A 18 2.16 15.76 7.39
N GLY A 19 1.65 14.52 7.31
CA GLY A 19 0.26 14.19 6.99
C GLY A 19 -0.13 14.34 5.52
N GLU A 20 0.82 14.61 4.63
CA GLU A 20 0.64 14.81 3.20
C GLU A 20 0.31 13.51 2.45
N LEU A 21 0.65 12.35 3.03
CA LEU A 21 0.38 11.03 2.49
C LEU A 21 -0.03 10.06 3.60
N SER A 22 -1.11 9.32 3.37
CA SER A 22 -1.54 8.18 4.17
C SER A 22 -1.88 6.99 3.29
N LEU A 23 -1.42 5.82 3.71
CA LEU A 23 -1.68 4.54 3.10
C LEU A 23 -2.33 3.66 4.16
N SER A 24 -3.42 2.99 3.81
CA SER A 24 -3.96 1.93 4.66
C SER A 24 -4.23 0.66 3.87
N ALA A 25 -3.95 -0.49 4.47
CA ALA A 25 -4.09 -1.77 3.81
C ALA A 25 -4.82 -2.79 4.69
N THR A 26 -5.79 -3.47 4.08
CA THR A 26 -6.47 -4.63 4.65
C THR A 26 -6.32 -5.83 3.72
N THR A 27 -6.52 -7.02 4.26
CA THR A 27 -6.52 -8.25 3.47
C THR A 27 -7.60 -9.19 3.95
N THR A 28 -8.00 -10.08 3.05
CA THR A 28 -8.83 -11.25 3.37
C THR A 28 -7.99 -12.52 3.42
N SER A 29 -8.54 -13.58 3.99
CA SER A 29 -7.93 -14.92 3.98
C SER A 29 -7.86 -15.55 2.59
N LEU A 30 -8.65 -15.06 1.63
CA LEU A 30 -8.66 -15.52 0.24
C LEU A 30 -7.59 -14.86 -0.63
N GLY A 31 -6.83 -13.89 -0.08
CA GLY A 31 -5.73 -13.25 -0.79
C GLY A 31 -6.08 -11.90 -1.42
N HIS A 32 -7.31 -11.42 -1.32
CA HIS A 32 -7.62 -10.04 -1.72
C HIS A 32 -6.98 -9.05 -0.76
N VAL A 33 -6.31 -8.05 -1.31
CA VAL A 33 -5.71 -6.92 -0.59
C VAL A 33 -6.32 -5.63 -1.09
N THR A 34 -6.76 -4.79 -0.16
CA THR A 34 -7.25 -3.45 -0.47
C THR A 34 -6.23 -2.44 0.02
N LEU A 35 -5.70 -1.61 -0.86
CA LEU A 35 -4.82 -0.48 -0.53
C LEU A 35 -5.57 0.83 -0.74
N ARG A 36 -5.76 1.59 0.33
CA ARG A 36 -6.30 2.94 0.34
C ARG A 36 -5.15 3.93 0.33
N ILE A 37 -5.23 4.95 -0.52
CA ILE A 37 -4.23 5.99 -0.69
C ILE A 37 -4.94 7.33 -0.54
N GLU A 38 -4.52 8.12 0.44
CA GLU A 38 -4.91 9.51 0.58
C GLU A 38 -3.66 10.38 0.46
N MET A 39 -3.69 11.37 -0.43
CA MET A 39 -2.62 12.34 -0.57
C MET A 39 -3.22 13.73 -0.64
N VAL A 40 -2.57 14.69 0.00
CA VAL A 40 -2.98 16.09 -0.02
C VAL A 40 -1.75 16.96 -0.26
N ASP A 41 -1.89 17.97 -1.12
CA ASP A 41 -0.90 19.04 -1.17
C ASP A 41 -1.10 19.95 0.05
N PRO A 42 -0.08 20.15 0.91
CA PRO A 42 -0.17 21.06 2.05
C PRO A 42 -0.59 22.48 1.68
N SER A 43 -0.33 22.91 0.44
CA SER A 43 -0.73 24.22 -0.09
C SER A 43 -2.21 24.30 -0.47
N GLY A 44 -2.93 23.17 -0.44
CA GLY A 44 -4.36 23.06 -0.74
C GLY A 44 -4.71 22.96 -2.23
N ASN A 45 -3.73 22.78 -3.12
CA ASN A 45 -4.00 22.76 -4.56
C ASN A 45 -4.72 21.48 -5.02
N PHE A 46 -4.44 20.34 -4.37
CA PHE A 46 -5.13 19.09 -4.69
C PHE A 46 -5.29 18.17 -3.47
N ARG A 47 -6.27 17.28 -3.60
CA ARG A 47 -6.42 16.08 -2.77
C ARG A 47 -6.68 14.89 -3.69
N LEU A 48 -5.93 13.82 -3.47
CA LEU A 48 -6.07 12.56 -4.18
C LEU A 48 -6.60 11.50 -3.22
N TYR A 49 -7.57 10.73 -3.70
CA TYR A 49 -8.10 9.56 -3.04
C TYR A 49 -8.15 8.41 -4.03
N ALA A 50 -7.51 7.29 -3.69
CA ALA A 50 -7.53 6.10 -4.52
C ALA A 50 -7.70 4.84 -3.68
N ILE A 51 -8.40 3.86 -4.24
CA ILE A 51 -8.50 2.50 -3.70
C ILE A 51 -8.00 1.55 -4.79
N LEU A 52 -7.04 0.72 -4.44
CA LEU A 52 -6.51 -0.32 -5.32
C LEU A 52 -6.88 -1.69 -4.77
N GLY A 53 -7.54 -2.50 -5.60
CA GLY A 53 -7.74 -3.93 -5.36
C GLY A 53 -6.54 -4.70 -5.91
N LEU A 54 -5.88 -5.46 -5.06
CA LEU A 54 -4.69 -6.25 -5.37
C LEU A 54 -4.91 -7.70 -4.96
N GLU A 55 -4.14 -8.59 -5.56
CA GLU A 55 -4.12 -10.01 -5.21
C GLU A 55 -2.80 -10.37 -4.54
N ALA A 56 -2.84 -11.19 -3.49
CA ALA A 56 -1.68 -11.61 -2.71
C ALA A 56 -0.58 -12.22 -3.61
N GLY A 57 -0.98 -12.95 -4.66
CA GLY A 57 -0.06 -13.52 -5.64
C GLY A 57 0.72 -12.49 -6.47
N GLN A 58 0.25 -11.24 -6.55
CA GLN A 58 0.89 -10.15 -7.31
C GLN A 58 1.83 -9.29 -6.45
N LEU A 59 1.72 -9.33 -5.12
CA LEU A 59 2.43 -8.41 -4.23
C LEU A 59 3.95 -8.44 -4.43
N GLU A 60 4.53 -9.63 -4.56
CA GLU A 60 5.97 -9.81 -4.80
C GLU A 60 6.43 -9.15 -6.10
N LYS A 61 5.63 -9.29 -7.17
CA LYS A 61 5.92 -8.68 -8.47
C LYS A 61 5.79 -7.16 -8.40
N ILE A 62 4.76 -6.67 -7.72
CA ILE A 62 4.56 -5.23 -7.50
C ILE A 62 5.75 -4.66 -6.73
N PHE A 63 6.15 -5.29 -5.62
CA PHE A 63 7.32 -4.89 -4.85
C PHE A 63 8.57 -4.79 -5.72
N LYS A 64 8.88 -5.84 -6.50
CA LYS A 64 10.04 -5.83 -7.42
C LYS A 64 9.97 -4.72 -8.46
N ASN A 65 8.80 -4.46 -9.03
CA ASN A 65 8.65 -3.40 -10.02
C ASN A 65 8.83 -2.02 -9.41
N VAL A 66 8.24 -1.79 -8.23
CA VAL A 66 8.32 -0.51 -7.52
C VAL A 66 9.75 -0.25 -7.06
N SER A 67 10.45 -1.25 -6.52
CA SER A 67 11.82 -1.08 -6.02
C SER A 67 12.84 -0.77 -7.11
N HIS A 68 12.57 -1.15 -8.37
CA HIS A 68 13.40 -0.73 -9.52
C HIS A 68 13.23 0.77 -9.86
N VAL A 69 12.04 1.33 -9.64
CA VAL A 69 11.74 2.74 -9.93
C VAL A 69 12.10 3.62 -8.74
N PHE A 70 11.84 3.13 -7.53
CA PHE A 70 12.12 3.78 -6.26
C PHE A 70 12.98 2.84 -5.40
N PRO A 71 14.32 2.93 -5.51
CA PRO A 71 15.21 2.12 -4.70
C PRO A 71 14.91 2.37 -3.21
N LEU A 72 14.39 1.36 -2.53
CA LEU A 72 14.20 1.42 -1.09
C LEU A 72 15.58 1.29 -0.46
N ASN A 73 16.13 2.36 0.10
CA ASN A 73 17.35 2.26 0.89
C ASN A 73 17.00 1.53 2.19
N ASP A 74 17.43 0.28 2.33
CA ASP A 74 17.50 -0.41 3.61
C ASP A 74 18.39 0.42 4.55
N ARG A 75 17.79 0.98 5.59
CA ARG A 75 18.47 1.69 6.68
C ARG A 75 18.16 0.99 7.99
#